data_AF-A0A932LD45-F1
#
_entry.id   AF-A0A932LD45-F1
#
_cell.length_a   1.000
_cell.length_b   1.000
_cell.length_c   1.000
_cell.angle_alpha   90.00
_cell.angle_beta   90.00
_cell.angle_gamma   90.00
#
_symmetry.space_group_name_H-M   'P 1'
#
loop_
_entity.id
_entity.type
_entity.pdbx_description
1 polymer ?
#
loop_
_entity_poly.entity_id
_entity_poly.type
_entity_poly.pdbx_seq_one_letter_code
_entity_poly.pdbx_strand_id
1 'polypeptide(L)'
;MAQREGISAAKIEVQYWYERGARPMHDQREQAKQVICETLAAAGGKLVGKVRLHKAFYYAHLYYWQRGTGVLTSYPVVRLPFGPAIEDGPSLVAELVREGKLRVSQQPNGPYKETVFELAQPFQIDPNSPRFQASEEAVELVKSKSANQGVGVWRLPTPKLTGSPSRCNFV
;
A
#
# COMPACT_ATOMS: atom_id res chain seq x y z
N MET A 1 -39.75 36.16 11.23
CA MET A 1 -39.29 35.08 12.14
C MET A 1 -38.36 34.19 11.34
N ALA A 2 -37.04 34.33 11.52
CA ALA A 2 -36.06 33.52 10.80
C ALA A 2 -35.85 32.20 11.55
N GLN A 3 -36.22 31.09 10.91
CA GLN A 3 -35.95 29.73 11.38
C GLN A 3 -34.43 29.54 11.48
N ARG A 4 -33.92 29.39 12.69
CA ARG A 4 -32.54 28.94 12.93
C ARG A 4 -32.53 27.44 12.69
N GLU A 5 -32.13 27.02 11.49
CA GLU A 5 -31.90 25.61 11.20
C GLU A 5 -30.76 25.10 12.10
N GLY A 6 -31.11 24.15 12.98
CA GLY A 6 -30.15 23.49 13.86
C GLY A 6 -29.21 22.63 13.03
N ILE A 7 -27.99 23.11 12.83
CA ILE A 7 -26.91 22.28 12.29
C ILE A 7 -26.62 21.21 13.34
N SER A 8 -27.00 19.97 13.04
CA SER A 8 -26.74 18.78 13.86
C SER A 8 -25.25 18.70 14.23
N ALA A 9 -24.96 18.31 15.48
CA ALA A 9 -23.60 18.15 16.00
C ALA A 9 -22.71 17.26 15.11
N ALA A 10 -23.29 16.26 14.44
CA ALA A 10 -22.57 15.40 13.49
C ALA A 10 -22.09 16.15 12.24
N LYS A 11 -22.82 17.18 11.80
CA LYS A 11 -22.43 18.03 10.67
C LYS A 11 -21.28 18.98 11.04
N ILE A 12 -21.26 19.46 12.28
CA ILE A 12 -20.19 20.33 12.81
C ILE A 12 -18.89 19.53 13.00
N GLU A 13 -18.99 18.29 13.49
CA GLU A 13 -17.82 17.44 13.70
C GLU A 13 -17.11 17.08 12.37
N VAL A 14 -17.87 16.75 11.33
CA VAL A 14 -17.33 16.47 9.98
C VAL A 14 -16.65 17.71 9.37
N GLN A 15 -17.23 18.90 9.55
CA GLN A 15 -16.68 20.15 9.04
C GLN A 15 -15.34 20.51 9.72
N TYR A 16 -15.25 20.27 11.04
CA TYR A 16 -14.06 20.60 11.85
C TYR A 16 -12.83 19.72 11.53
N TRP A 17 -13.05 18.49 11.05
CA TRP A 17 -11.98 17.62 10.54
C TRP A 17 -11.43 18.10 9.18
N TYR A 18 -12.27 18.72 8.35
CA TYR A 18 -11.88 19.27 7.05
C TYR A 18 -10.92 20.47 7.17
N GLU A 19 -11.11 21.30 8.20
CA GLU A 19 -10.33 22.55 8.39
C GLU A 19 -8.93 22.33 8.99
N ARG A 20 -8.64 21.16 9.58
CA ARG A 20 -7.32 20.80 10.15
C ARG A 20 -6.49 19.84 9.30
N GLY A 21 -6.92 19.51 8.09
CA GLY A 21 -6.15 18.66 7.16
C GLY A 21 -6.04 17.18 7.57
N ALA A 22 -6.75 16.75 8.62
CA ALA A 22 -6.82 15.36 9.04
C ALA A 22 -8.04 14.70 8.38
N ARG A 23 -7.80 13.89 7.34
CA ARG A 23 -8.87 13.08 6.71
C ARG A 23 -9.51 12.17 7.76
N PRO A 24 -10.85 12.00 7.78
CA PRO A 24 -11.52 11.14 8.75
C PRO A 24 -10.90 9.73 8.73
N MET A 25 -10.73 9.10 9.91
CA MET A 25 -10.08 7.79 10.03
C MET A 25 -10.71 6.70 9.14
N HIS A 26 -12.04 6.79 8.93
CA HIS A 26 -12.76 5.88 8.03
C HIS A 26 -12.21 5.95 6.59
N ASP A 27 -11.95 7.14 6.06
CA ASP A 27 -11.42 7.33 4.71
C ASP A 27 -9.99 6.80 4.56
N GLN A 28 -9.19 6.90 5.61
CA GLN A 28 -7.81 6.37 5.61
C GLN A 28 -7.81 4.84 5.58
N ARG A 29 -8.74 4.23 6.33
CA ARG A 29 -8.92 2.78 6.39
C ARG A 29 -9.41 2.23 5.05
N GLU A 30 -10.38 2.88 4.42
CA GLU A 30 -10.83 2.53 3.05
C GLU A 30 -9.72 2.69 2.02
N GLN A 31 -8.93 3.77 2.09
CA GLN A 31 -7.77 3.94 1.21
C GLN A 31 -6.74 2.83 1.41
N ALA A 32 -6.47 2.40 2.65
CA ALA A 32 -5.57 1.28 2.92
C ALA A 32 -6.10 -0.04 2.34
N LYS A 33 -7.39 -0.32 2.51
CA LYS A 33 -8.06 -1.48 1.88
C LYS A 33 -7.94 -1.44 0.36
N GLN A 34 -8.12 -0.27 -0.24
CA GLN A 34 -7.95 -0.08 -1.68
C GLN A 34 -6.50 -0.36 -2.12
N VAL A 35 -5.49 0.15 -1.42
CA VAL A 35 -4.08 -0.14 -1.71
C VAL A 35 -3.77 -1.64 -1.60
N ILE A 36 -4.35 -2.35 -0.62
CA ILE A 36 -4.21 -3.81 -0.49
C ILE A 36 -4.75 -4.52 -1.73
N CYS A 37 -5.94 -4.13 -2.22
CA CYS A 37 -6.52 -4.68 -3.43
C CYS A 37 -5.71 -4.33 -4.69
N GLU A 38 -5.24 -3.09 -4.83
CA GLU A 38 -4.35 -2.65 -5.92
C GLU A 38 -3.04 -3.46 -5.93
N THR A 39 -2.46 -3.71 -4.76
CA THR A 39 -1.26 -4.54 -4.59
C THR A 39 -1.52 -5.98 -5.02
N LEU A 40 -2.67 -6.55 -4.67
CA LEU A 40 -3.02 -7.91 -5.09
C LEU A 40 -3.32 -8.00 -6.58
N ALA A 41 -4.00 -7.00 -7.15
CA ALA A 41 -4.21 -6.89 -8.59
C ALA A 41 -2.88 -6.85 -9.35
N ALA A 42 -1.94 -6.01 -8.90
CA ALA A 42 -0.59 -5.94 -9.44
C ALA A 42 0.20 -7.26 -9.28
N ALA A 43 -0.12 -8.08 -8.28
CA ALA A 43 0.46 -9.41 -8.10
C ALA A 43 -0.10 -10.47 -9.05
N GLY A 44 -1.10 -10.15 -9.88
CA GLY A 44 -1.84 -11.10 -10.71
C GLY A 44 -3.05 -11.70 -9.98
N GLY A 45 -3.61 -10.97 -9.01
CA GLY A 45 -4.76 -11.37 -8.21
C GLY A 45 -4.44 -12.25 -7.00
N LYS A 46 -3.17 -12.65 -6.81
CA LYS A 46 -2.75 -13.56 -5.74
C LYS A 46 -1.39 -13.16 -5.17
N LEU A 47 -1.27 -13.14 -3.84
CA LEU A 47 -0.01 -12.95 -3.13
C LEU A 47 0.15 -13.96 -1.99
N VAL A 48 1.32 -14.56 -1.89
CA VAL A 48 1.61 -15.59 -0.89
C VAL A 48 2.58 -15.04 0.17
N GLY A 49 2.18 -15.12 1.42
CA GLY A 49 2.96 -14.75 2.60
C GLY A 49 2.53 -13.42 3.20
N LYS A 50 2.23 -13.41 4.52
CA LYS A 50 1.86 -12.19 5.27
C LYS A 50 2.95 -11.12 5.20
N VAL A 51 4.21 -11.53 5.34
CA VAL A 51 5.37 -10.64 5.27
C VAL A 51 5.48 -9.97 3.90
N ARG A 52 5.15 -10.69 2.81
CA ARG A 52 5.17 -10.13 1.47
C ARG A 52 4.12 -9.04 1.30
N LEU A 53 2.90 -9.28 1.80
CA LEU A 53 1.83 -8.27 1.76
C LEU A 53 2.24 -6.99 2.50
N HIS A 54 2.76 -7.12 3.73
CA HIS A 54 3.21 -5.96 4.50
C HIS A 54 4.34 -5.18 3.85
N LYS A 55 5.34 -5.88 3.31
CA LYS A 55 6.46 -5.25 2.59
C LYS A 55 5.98 -4.57 1.31
N ALA A 56 5.11 -5.22 0.54
CA ALA A 56 4.57 -4.64 -0.69
C ALA A 56 3.78 -3.36 -0.40
N PHE A 57 2.94 -3.37 0.63
CA PHE A 57 2.21 -2.17 1.07
C PHE A 57 3.16 -1.02 1.44
N TYR A 58 4.22 -1.30 2.20
CA TYR A 58 5.22 -0.29 2.54
C TYR A 58 5.97 0.24 1.31
N TYR A 59 6.43 -0.63 0.42
CA TYR A 59 7.15 -0.20 -0.78
C TYR A 59 6.26 0.59 -1.73
N ALA A 60 4.97 0.26 -1.81
CA ALA A 60 4.03 1.05 -2.60
C ALA A 60 3.98 2.51 -2.12
N HIS A 61 4.06 2.76 -0.82
CA HIS A 61 4.17 4.12 -0.28
C HIS A 61 5.46 4.82 -0.70
N LEU A 62 6.60 4.10 -0.64
CA LEU A 62 7.90 4.66 -1.03
C LEU A 62 7.95 5.01 -2.51
N TYR A 63 7.49 4.12 -3.39
CA TYR A 63 7.48 4.36 -4.83
C TYR A 63 6.51 5.47 -5.22
N TYR A 64 5.35 5.54 -4.56
CA TYR A 64 4.40 6.64 -4.77
C TYR A 64 5.00 7.99 -4.34
N TRP A 65 5.68 8.03 -3.19
CA TRP A 65 6.35 9.24 -2.71
C TRP A 65 7.50 9.66 -3.63
N GLN A 66 8.33 8.71 -4.08
CA GLN A 66 9.44 8.96 -5.00
C GLN A 66 8.99 9.62 -6.31
N ARG A 67 7.76 9.33 -6.76
CA ARG A 67 7.14 9.91 -7.96
C ARG A 67 6.61 11.35 -7.75
N GLY A 68 6.73 11.91 -6.54
CA GLY A 68 6.32 13.28 -6.24
C GLY A 68 4.81 13.49 -6.12
N THR A 69 4.02 12.41 -6.07
CA THR A 69 2.54 12.47 -6.03
C THR A 69 1.98 12.62 -4.61
N GLY A 70 2.85 12.84 -3.61
CA GLY A 70 2.47 12.97 -2.21
C GLY A 70 2.43 11.64 -1.47
N VAL A 71 1.41 11.45 -0.62
CA VAL A 71 1.25 10.27 0.25
C VAL A 71 0.20 9.32 -0.33
N LEU A 72 0.52 8.02 -0.46
CA LEU A 72 -0.37 7.02 -1.06
C LEU A 72 -1.64 6.78 -0.22
N THR A 73 -1.46 6.59 1.08
CA THR A 73 -2.51 6.67 2.10
C THR A 73 -1.91 7.22 3.40
N SER A 74 -2.71 7.94 4.18
CA SER A 74 -2.31 8.38 5.52
C SER A 74 -2.37 7.27 6.57
N TYR A 75 -2.74 6.04 6.15
CA TYR A 75 -2.85 4.91 7.06
C TYR A 75 -1.47 4.47 7.58
N PRO A 76 -1.33 4.26 8.90
CA PRO A 76 -0.04 4.08 9.54
C PRO A 76 0.69 2.77 9.19
N VAL A 77 2.01 2.88 9.05
CA VAL A 77 2.95 1.77 8.87
C VAL A 77 3.86 1.69 10.08
N VAL A 78 3.81 0.57 10.81
CA VAL A 78 4.57 0.33 12.03
C VAL A 78 5.91 -0.33 11.69
N ARG A 79 6.98 0.11 12.34
CA ARG A 79 8.29 -0.55 12.26
C ARG A 79 8.36 -1.67 13.29
N LEU A 80 8.52 -2.90 12.82
CA LEU A 80 8.77 -4.08 13.67
C LEU A 80 10.23 -4.54 13.51
N PRO A 81 10.77 -5.34 14.45
CA PRO A 81 12.14 -5.86 14.35
C PRO A 81 12.46 -6.60 13.03
N PHE A 82 11.44 -7.21 12.41
CA PHE A 82 11.57 -7.99 11.17
C PHE A 82 11.14 -7.23 9.90
N GLY A 83 10.88 -5.92 10.02
CA GLY A 83 10.52 -5.05 8.90
C GLY A 83 9.23 -4.26 9.13
N PRO A 84 8.80 -3.49 8.12
CA PRO A 84 7.59 -2.69 8.20
C PRO A 84 6.34 -3.57 8.14
N ALA A 85 5.31 -3.15 8.88
CA ALA A 85 4.00 -3.79 8.92
C ALA A 85 2.88 -2.75 8.85
N ILE A 86 1.72 -3.18 8.35
CA ILE A 86 0.51 -2.36 8.30
C ILE A 86 -0.07 -2.34 9.71
N GLU A 87 -0.34 -1.17 10.27
CA GLU A 87 -0.98 -1.10 11.59
C GLU A 87 -2.35 -1.79 11.55
N ASP A 88 -2.61 -2.71 12.49
CA ASP A 88 -3.88 -3.46 12.51
C ASP A 88 -4.21 -4.17 11.17
N GLY A 89 -3.17 -4.56 10.41
CA GLY A 89 -3.32 -5.25 9.13
C GLY A 89 -4.24 -6.49 9.13
N PRO A 90 -4.24 -7.34 10.18
CA PRO A 90 -5.18 -8.46 10.28
C PRO A 90 -6.65 -8.04 10.22
N SER A 91 -7.01 -6.91 10.84
CA SER A 91 -8.40 -6.44 10.85
C SER A 91 -8.82 -5.87 9.51
N LEU A 92 -7.93 -5.14 8.80
CA LEU A 92 -8.18 -4.69 7.41
C LEU A 92 -8.47 -5.88 6.49
N VAL A 93 -7.67 -6.94 6.60
CA VAL A 93 -7.88 -8.17 5.83
C VAL A 93 -9.20 -8.83 6.20
N ALA A 94 -9.54 -8.92 7.49
CA ALA A 94 -10.80 -9.49 7.93
C ALA A 94 -12.03 -8.72 7.41
N GLU A 95 -11.95 -7.38 7.36
CA GLU A 95 -12.97 -6.53 6.73
C GLU A 95 -13.08 -6.81 5.23
N LEU A 96 -11.96 -6.84 4.50
CA LEU A 96 -11.94 -7.15 3.08
C LEU A 96 -12.52 -8.54 2.75
N VAL A 97 -12.31 -9.53 3.63
CA VAL A 97 -12.92 -10.87 3.51
C VAL A 97 -14.43 -10.78 3.75
N ARG A 98 -14.87 -10.06 4.78
CA ARG A 98 -16.29 -9.86 5.10
C ARG A 98 -17.04 -9.13 3.98
N GLU A 99 -16.39 -8.17 3.34
CA GLU A 99 -16.90 -7.43 2.18
C GLU A 99 -16.90 -8.24 0.88
N GLY A 100 -16.37 -9.48 0.90
CA GLY A 100 -16.29 -10.32 -0.30
C GLY A 100 -15.29 -9.80 -1.34
N LYS A 101 -14.33 -8.95 -0.94
CA LYS A 101 -13.25 -8.45 -1.83
C LYS A 101 -12.04 -9.36 -1.85
N LEU A 102 -11.77 -10.06 -0.74
CA LEU A 102 -10.66 -10.99 -0.59
C LEU A 102 -11.06 -12.40 -0.18
N ARG A 103 -10.25 -13.37 -0.59
CA ARG A 103 -10.22 -14.72 -0.05
C ARG A 103 -8.87 -14.94 0.61
N VAL A 104 -8.88 -15.56 1.78
CA VAL A 104 -7.66 -15.92 2.52
C VAL A 104 -7.65 -17.42 2.71
N SER A 105 -6.59 -18.08 2.27
CA SER A 105 -6.39 -19.51 2.44
C SER A 105 -4.98 -19.80 2.98
N GLN A 106 -4.66 -21.07 3.18
CA GLN A 106 -3.32 -21.50 3.55
C GLN A 106 -2.84 -22.53 2.53
N GLN A 107 -1.56 -22.46 2.16
CA GLN A 107 -0.91 -23.47 1.33
C GLN A 107 0.33 -24.02 2.06
N PRO A 108 0.70 -25.30 1.83
CA PRO A 108 1.94 -25.84 2.36
C PRO A 108 3.16 -25.13 1.73
N ASN A 109 4.17 -24.87 2.56
CA ASN A 109 5.49 -24.40 2.16
C ASN A 109 6.53 -25.18 2.98
N GLY A 110 6.91 -26.35 2.45
CA GLY A 110 7.69 -27.34 3.20
C GLY A 110 6.93 -27.83 4.45
N PRO A 111 7.55 -27.86 5.64
CA PRO A 111 6.89 -28.27 6.88
C PRO A 111 5.96 -27.18 7.47
N TYR A 112 5.95 -25.99 6.89
CA TYR A 112 5.17 -24.85 7.39
C TYR A 112 3.96 -24.55 6.49
N LYS A 113 3.02 -23.75 7.00
CA LYS A 113 1.89 -23.22 6.23
C LYS A 113 2.09 -21.74 5.95
N GLU A 114 1.76 -21.32 4.74
CA GLU A 114 1.86 -19.94 4.32
C GLU A 114 0.47 -19.39 3.97
N THR A 115 0.19 -18.16 4.41
CA THR A 115 -1.08 -17.49 4.11
C THR A 115 -1.10 -17.03 2.67
N VAL A 116 -2.18 -17.35 1.97
CA VAL A 116 -2.43 -16.93 0.59
C VAL A 116 -3.55 -15.89 0.62
N PHE A 117 -3.31 -14.75 -0.01
CA PHE A 117 -4.29 -13.71 -0.23
C PHE A 117 -4.67 -13.70 -1.71
N GLU A 118 -5.96 -13.70 -2.00
CA GLU A 118 -6.49 -13.74 -3.37
C GLU A 118 -7.65 -12.76 -3.50
N LEU A 119 -7.75 -12.07 -4.64
CA LEU A 119 -8.91 -11.26 -4.97
C LEU A 119 -10.12 -12.17 -5.19
N ALA A 120 -11.22 -11.90 -4.49
CA ALA A 120 -12.44 -12.71 -4.62
C ALA A 120 -13.16 -12.50 -5.97
N GLN A 121 -12.93 -11.35 -6.60
CA GLN A 121 -13.47 -10.94 -7.89
C GLN A 121 -12.47 -10.03 -8.62
N PRO A 122 -12.57 -9.86 -9.95
CA PRO A 122 -11.74 -8.91 -10.69
C PRO A 122 -11.83 -7.52 -10.06
N PHE A 123 -10.68 -6.93 -9.76
CA PHE A 123 -10.59 -5.59 -9.18
C PHE A 123 -10.36 -4.58 -10.31
N GLN A 124 -11.22 -3.55 -10.39
CA GLN A 124 -11.06 -2.50 -11.39
C GLN A 124 -9.85 -1.65 -11.05
N ILE A 125 -8.89 -1.60 -11.98
CA ILE A 125 -7.67 -0.83 -11.87
C ILE A 125 -7.54 0.11 -13.06
N ASP A 126 -6.97 1.28 -12.82
CA ASP A 126 -6.43 2.12 -13.88
C ASP A 126 -4.92 1.87 -13.96
N PRO A 127 -4.41 1.18 -15.01
CA PRO A 127 -2.99 0.91 -15.18
C PRO A 127 -2.11 2.16 -15.26
N ASN A 128 -2.68 3.29 -15.68
CA ASN A 128 -1.96 4.55 -15.81
C ASN A 128 -1.94 5.36 -14.50
N SER A 129 -2.67 4.92 -13.48
CA SER A 129 -2.70 5.62 -12.20
C SER A 129 -1.34 5.51 -11.48
N PRO A 130 -0.78 6.61 -10.94
CA PRO A 130 0.47 6.56 -10.18
C PRO A 130 0.42 5.61 -8.97
N ARG A 131 -0.79 5.41 -8.40
CA ARG A 131 -1.04 4.48 -7.28
C ARG A 131 -0.80 3.03 -7.69
N PHE A 132 -1.37 2.64 -8.83
CA PHE A 132 -1.22 1.29 -9.35
C PHE A 132 0.21 1.01 -9.79
N GLN A 133 0.86 1.94 -10.48
CA GLN A 133 2.27 1.80 -10.89
C GLN A 133 3.20 1.63 -9.67
N ALA A 134 2.98 2.38 -8.59
CA ALA A 134 3.75 2.20 -7.36
C ALA A 134 3.51 0.82 -6.71
N SER A 135 2.29 0.29 -6.80
CA SER A 135 1.95 -1.05 -6.32
C SER A 135 2.59 -2.14 -7.17
N GLU A 136 2.67 -1.95 -8.49
CA GLU A 136 3.35 -2.85 -9.42
C GLU A 136 4.85 -2.95 -9.14
N GLU A 137 5.54 -1.81 -8.99
CA GLU A 137 6.96 -1.78 -8.61
C GLU A 137 7.20 -2.45 -7.24
N ALA A 138 6.31 -2.20 -6.28
CA ALA A 138 6.39 -2.80 -4.95
C ALA A 138 6.26 -4.33 -4.98
N VAL A 139 5.33 -4.84 -5.78
CA VAL A 139 5.13 -6.27 -5.98
C VAL A 139 6.34 -6.90 -6.65
N GLU A 140 6.90 -6.27 -7.70
CA GLU A 140 8.08 -6.77 -8.41
C GLU A 140 9.30 -6.87 -7.47
N LEU A 141 9.51 -5.86 -6.63
CA LEU A 141 10.56 -5.87 -5.62
C LEU A 141 10.39 -7.00 -4.59
N VAL A 142 9.15 -7.29 -4.20
CA VAL A 142 8.85 -8.33 -3.20
C VAL A 142 8.87 -9.73 -3.81
N LYS A 143 8.53 -9.89 -5.09
CA LYS A 143 8.63 -11.16 -5.83
C LYS A 143 10.09 -11.57 -6.05
N SER A 144 10.94 -10.62 -6.45
CA SER A 144 12.37 -10.86 -6.68
C SER A 144 13.14 -11.27 -5.41
N LYS A 145 12.58 -11.00 -4.22
CA LYS A 145 13.17 -11.36 -2.93
C LYS A 145 12.44 -12.56 -2.33
N SER A 146 12.97 -13.76 -2.55
CA SER A 146 12.53 -14.96 -1.83
C SER A 146 12.63 -14.73 -0.31
N ALA A 147 11.66 -15.24 0.46
CA ALA A 147 11.61 -15.13 1.93
C ALA A 147 12.89 -15.66 2.62
N ASN A 148 13.72 -16.44 1.90
CA ASN A 148 14.99 -17.00 2.37
C ASN A 148 16.23 -16.12 2.13
N GLN A 149 16.13 -14.97 1.46
CA GLN A 149 17.27 -14.04 1.38
C GLN A 149 17.33 -13.20 2.65
N GLY A 150 17.96 -13.79 3.67
CA GLY A 150 18.30 -13.13 4.92
C GLY A 150 19.18 -11.91 4.71
N VAL A 151 18.88 -10.84 5.46
CA VAL A 151 19.76 -9.76 5.93
C VAL A 151 20.96 -9.38 5.02
N GLY A 152 20.72 -9.23 3.72
CA GLY A 152 21.70 -8.62 2.81
C GLY A 152 21.62 -7.11 2.93
N VAL A 153 22.74 -6.47 3.24
CA VAL A 153 22.92 -5.01 3.32
C VAL A 153 22.08 -4.28 2.27
N TRP A 154 21.13 -3.46 2.73
CA TRP A 154 20.20 -2.73 1.89
C TRP A 154 20.91 -1.63 1.10
N ARG A 155 21.33 -1.91 -0.14
CA ARG A 155 21.59 -0.85 -1.12
C ARG A 155 20.27 -0.52 -1.82
N LEU A 156 19.80 0.70 -1.64
CA LEU A 156 18.78 1.26 -2.53
C LEU A 156 19.31 1.20 -3.97
N PRO A 157 18.47 0.88 -4.97
CA PRO A 157 18.86 1.02 -6.36
C PRO A 157 19.22 2.50 -6.58
N THR A 158 20.50 2.77 -6.85
CA THR A 158 20.93 4.10 -7.27
C THR A 158 20.21 4.45 -8.56
N PRO A 159 19.59 5.63 -8.68
CA PRO A 159 19.00 6.05 -9.93
C PRO A 159 20.05 5.98 -11.03
N LYS A 160 19.74 5.29 -12.13
CA LYS A 160 20.57 5.33 -13.34
C LYS A 160 20.52 6.77 -13.84
N LEU A 161 21.55 7.55 -13.52
CA LEU A 161 21.81 8.81 -14.19
C LEU A 161 22.11 8.46 -15.65
N THR A 162 21.11 8.50 -16.51
CA THR A 162 21.28 8.55 -17.96
C THR A 162 21.75 9.95 -18.33
N GLY A 163 22.95 10.30 -17.88
CA GLY A 163 23.68 11.50 -18.27
C GLY A 163 24.81 11.08 -19.19
N SER A 164 24.63 11.31 -20.50
CA SER A 164 25.71 11.26 -21.47
C SER A 164 26.82 12.23 -21.05
N PRO A 165 28.10 11.81 -21.00
CA PRO A 165 29.19 12.72 -20.68
C PRO A 165 29.44 13.63 -21.89
N SER A 166 28.85 14.82 -21.88
CA SER A 166 29.29 15.92 -22.74
C SER A 166 30.72 16.28 -22.32
N ARG A 167 31.68 15.94 -23.19
CA ARG A 167 33.08 16.31 -23.06
C ARG A 167 33.20 17.84 -23.07
N CYS A 168 33.50 18.43 -21.92
CA CYS A 168 34.11 19.77 -21.89
C CYS A 168 35.59 19.62 -22.24
N ASN A 169 35.97 19.97 -23.46
CA ASN A 169 37.35 20.26 -23.79
C ASN A 169 37.71 21.61 -23.16
N PHE A 170 38.65 21.60 -22.22
CA PHE A 170 39.42 22.78 -21.88
C PHE A 170 40.48 22.99 -22.98
N VAL A 171 40.40 24.14 -23.64
CA VAL A 171 41.51 24.78 -24.35
C VAL A 171 41.63 26.19 -23.79
#